data_AF-X1B7D5-F1
#
_entry.id   AF-X1B7D5-F1
#
_cell.length_a   1.000
_cell.length_b   1.000
_cell.length_c   1.000
_cell.angle_alpha   90.00
_cell.angle_beta   90.00
_cell.angle_gamma   90.00
#
_symmetry.space_group_name_H-M   'P 1'
#
loop_
_entity.id
_entity.type
_entity.pdbx_description
1 polymer ?
#
loop_
_entity_poly.entity_id
_entity_poly.type
_entity_poly.pdbx_seq_one_letter_code
_entity_poly.pdbx_strand_id
1 'polypeptide(L)'
;MDACPLAPETYNYYLDEDGCPDSIDSTIPSHSFADVDGDGIDDRWDQCVSEPETHNNYLDEDGCPDVPAFSKSAAADVDYDHIPDYLDACPTIPENYNDFQDEDGCPDSVDYDFFGDGDGDGISDNLDDCPYNPETYNKFQDEDGCPDSVGNNPTNSDSDGDGILDFLDLCPTQPEAINDIVGGFTILEGKGRGSGIRQEIRSSRGT
;
A
#
# COMPACT_ATOMS: atom_id res chain seq x y z
N MET A 1 17.55 -66.83 -55.50
CA MET A 1 17.14 -68.24 -55.63
C MET A 1 15.95 -68.35 -54.73
N ASP A 2 14.79 -68.71 -55.26
CA ASP A 2 13.55 -68.79 -54.49
C ASP A 2 13.69 -69.86 -53.40
N ALA A 3 13.71 -69.40 -52.14
CA ALA A 3 13.89 -70.24 -50.97
C ALA A 3 12.58 -70.89 -50.52
N CYS A 4 11.42 -70.39 -50.95
CA CYS A 4 10.10 -70.90 -50.58
C CYS A 4 9.18 -71.07 -51.81
N PRO A 5 9.52 -71.96 -52.76
CA PRO A 5 8.82 -72.09 -54.06
C PRO A 5 7.37 -72.59 -54.00
N LEU A 6 6.86 -72.93 -52.81
CA LEU A 6 5.48 -73.36 -52.58
C LEU A 6 4.62 -72.29 -51.90
N ALA A 7 5.20 -71.14 -51.55
CA ALA A 7 4.53 -70.03 -50.90
C ALA A 7 4.79 -68.74 -51.68
N PRO A 8 3.77 -67.88 -51.89
CA PRO A 8 3.98 -66.61 -52.54
C PRO A 8 4.71 -65.61 -51.61
N GLU A 9 5.62 -64.84 -52.19
CA GLU A 9 6.33 -63.72 -51.55
C GLU A 9 5.36 -62.68 -50.96
N THR A 10 5.73 -62.09 -49.82
CA THR A 10 4.99 -60.99 -49.18
C THR A 10 5.80 -59.71 -49.25
N TYR A 11 5.48 -58.83 -50.21
CA TYR A 11 6.18 -57.55 -50.37
C TYR A 11 5.83 -56.56 -49.25
N ASN A 12 6.65 -56.52 -48.19
CA ASN A 12 6.44 -55.66 -47.02
C ASN A 12 7.69 -54.81 -46.65
N TYR A 13 8.71 -54.76 -47.53
CA TYR A 13 9.99 -54.06 -47.36
C TYR A 13 10.96 -54.70 -46.35
N TYR A 14 10.62 -55.86 -45.83
CA TYR A 14 11.52 -56.77 -45.13
C TYR A 14 11.77 -57.96 -46.07
N LEU A 15 13.04 -58.34 -46.25
CA LEU A 15 13.52 -59.52 -47.00
C LEU A 15 12.85 -59.91 -48.35
N ASP A 16 12.20 -58.99 -49.07
CA ASP A 16 11.44 -59.19 -50.32
C ASP A 16 12.17 -59.85 -51.53
N GLU A 17 13.45 -60.22 -51.42
CA GLU A 17 14.26 -60.78 -52.52
C GLU A 17 14.54 -62.29 -52.40
N ASP A 18 14.11 -62.95 -51.31
CA ASP A 18 14.42 -64.36 -51.05
C ASP A 18 13.33 -65.36 -51.50
N GLY A 19 12.13 -64.89 -51.84
CA GLY A 19 11.03 -65.71 -52.33
C GLY A 19 10.14 -66.27 -51.21
N CYS A 20 10.32 -65.85 -49.95
CA CYS A 20 9.60 -66.36 -48.79
C CYS A 20 8.69 -65.32 -48.15
N PRO A 21 7.42 -65.66 -47.85
CA PRO A 21 6.54 -64.75 -47.11
C PRO A 21 7.09 -64.51 -45.70
N ASP A 22 7.43 -63.27 -45.42
CA ASP A 22 7.92 -62.82 -44.13
C ASP A 22 6.92 -61.85 -43.47
N SER A 23 7.21 -61.52 -42.22
CA SER A 23 6.46 -60.54 -41.45
C SER A 23 7.43 -59.80 -40.56
N ILE A 24 7.32 -58.48 -40.50
CA ILE A 24 7.93 -57.70 -39.43
C ILE A 24 7.26 -58.08 -38.11
N ASP A 25 7.81 -59.08 -37.42
CA ASP A 25 7.39 -59.39 -36.07
C ASP A 25 7.62 -58.12 -35.24
N SER A 26 6.51 -57.55 -34.77
CA SER A 26 6.52 -56.40 -33.89
C SER A 26 6.92 -56.89 -32.51
N THR A 27 8.12 -57.45 -32.38
CA THR A 27 8.75 -57.72 -31.10
C THR A 27 9.18 -56.37 -30.54
N ILE A 28 8.19 -55.62 -30.05
CA ILE A 28 8.42 -54.52 -29.11
C ILE A 28 9.25 -55.16 -28.01
N PRO A 29 10.48 -54.69 -27.75
CA PRO A 29 11.24 -55.20 -26.63
C PRO A 29 10.36 -55.06 -25.41
N SER A 30 10.14 -56.16 -24.69
CA SER A 30 9.44 -56.21 -23.41
C SER A 30 10.29 -55.50 -22.36
N HIS A 31 10.52 -54.21 -22.57
CA HIS A 31 11.11 -53.32 -21.60
C HIS A 31 9.96 -52.92 -20.68
N SER A 32 9.82 -53.67 -19.58
CA SER A 32 9.00 -53.25 -18.45
C SER A 32 9.67 -52.02 -17.86
N PHE A 33 8.94 -50.92 -17.78
CA PHE A 33 9.39 -49.75 -17.07
C PHE A 33 9.32 -50.00 -15.56
N ALA A 34 9.98 -49.15 -14.78
CA ALA A 34 9.97 -49.25 -13.33
C ALA A 34 8.61 -48.80 -12.80
N ASP A 35 8.12 -49.54 -11.81
CA ASP A 35 6.89 -49.35 -11.05
C ASP A 35 7.26 -49.77 -9.62
N VAL A 36 7.60 -48.78 -8.79
CA VAL A 36 8.26 -48.98 -7.50
C VAL A 36 7.31 -49.51 -6.43
N ASP A 37 6.04 -49.14 -6.46
CA ASP A 37 5.02 -49.59 -5.50
C ASP A 37 4.07 -50.66 -6.05
N GLY A 38 4.10 -50.91 -7.35
CA GLY A 38 3.44 -52.04 -8.00
C GLY A 38 1.96 -51.83 -8.23
N ASP A 39 1.50 -50.60 -8.35
CA ASP A 39 0.09 -50.26 -8.55
C ASP A 39 -0.36 -50.33 -10.03
N GLY A 40 0.59 -50.51 -10.95
CA GLY A 40 0.34 -50.63 -12.39
C GLY A 40 0.50 -49.32 -13.18
N ILE A 41 0.94 -48.24 -12.53
CA ILE A 41 1.33 -46.98 -13.15
C ILE A 41 2.86 -46.89 -13.12
N ASP A 42 3.50 -46.72 -14.28
CA ASP A 42 4.97 -46.63 -14.30
C ASP A 42 5.45 -45.36 -13.56
N ASP A 43 6.61 -45.40 -12.89
CA ASP A 43 7.26 -44.30 -12.14
C ASP A 43 7.36 -42.95 -12.90
N ARG A 44 7.26 -42.98 -14.23
CA ARG A 44 7.32 -41.77 -15.08
C ARG A 44 5.99 -41.02 -15.16
N TRP A 45 4.89 -41.73 -14.90
CA TRP A 45 3.51 -41.25 -14.95
C TRP A 45 2.86 -41.25 -13.57
N ASP A 46 3.48 -41.92 -12.60
CA ASP A 46 3.09 -41.93 -11.21
C ASP A 46 3.52 -40.64 -10.47
N GLN A 47 2.55 -39.91 -9.93
CA GLN A 47 2.79 -38.72 -9.11
C GLN A 47 3.26 -39.06 -7.70
N CYS A 48 2.95 -40.26 -7.22
CA CYS A 48 3.27 -40.78 -5.90
C CYS A 48 4.06 -42.11 -5.99
N VAL A 49 5.22 -42.08 -6.67
CA VAL A 49 6.21 -43.18 -6.92
C VAL A 49 6.44 -44.26 -5.83
N SER A 50 6.02 -44.05 -4.58
CA SER A 50 6.19 -45.02 -3.49
C SER A 50 4.91 -45.35 -2.72
N GLU A 51 3.78 -44.78 -3.14
CA GLU A 51 2.47 -44.96 -2.52
C GLU A 51 1.46 -45.45 -3.57
N PRO A 52 0.99 -46.70 -3.46
CA PRO A 52 0.18 -47.30 -4.52
C PRO A 52 -1.19 -46.62 -4.64
N GLU A 53 -1.63 -46.43 -5.87
CA GLU A 53 -2.96 -45.98 -6.28
C GLU A 53 -4.10 -46.78 -5.61
N THR A 54 -5.23 -46.10 -5.38
CA THR A 54 -6.47 -46.68 -4.87
C THR A 54 -7.61 -46.53 -5.88
N HIS A 55 -7.80 -47.55 -6.74
CA HIS A 55 -8.86 -47.56 -7.75
C HIS A 55 -10.28 -47.46 -7.18
N ASN A 56 -10.87 -46.26 -7.19
CA ASN A 56 -12.20 -45.98 -6.67
C ASN A 56 -13.10 -45.14 -7.62
N ASN A 57 -12.70 -44.94 -8.88
CA ASN A 57 -13.37 -44.11 -9.90
C ASN A 57 -13.21 -42.60 -9.70
N TYR A 58 -12.21 -42.20 -8.93
CA TYR A 58 -11.72 -40.84 -8.82
C TYR A 58 -10.23 -40.91 -9.13
N LEU A 59 -9.70 -39.98 -9.92
CA LEU A 59 -8.27 -39.84 -10.26
C LEU A 59 -7.38 -41.11 -10.45
N ASP A 60 -7.95 -42.26 -10.81
CA ASP A 60 -7.30 -43.59 -10.82
C ASP A 60 -6.08 -43.75 -11.77
N GLU A 61 -5.69 -42.70 -12.48
CA GLU A 61 -4.57 -42.65 -13.42
C GLU A 61 -3.44 -41.72 -12.96
N ASP A 62 -3.55 -41.10 -11.77
CA ASP A 62 -2.53 -40.17 -11.26
C ASP A 62 -1.42 -40.84 -10.41
N GLY A 63 -1.63 -42.09 -9.97
CA GLY A 63 -0.66 -42.88 -9.23
C GLY A 63 -0.65 -42.57 -7.74
N CYS A 64 -1.57 -41.74 -7.25
CA CYS A 64 -1.63 -41.34 -5.86
C CYS A 64 -2.80 -41.99 -5.14
N PRO A 65 -2.62 -42.45 -3.89
CA PRO A 65 -3.73 -42.97 -3.11
C PRO A 65 -4.77 -41.87 -2.90
N ASP A 66 -5.92 -42.08 -3.52
CA ASP A 66 -7.11 -41.30 -3.31
C ASP A 66 -7.56 -41.35 -1.85
N VAL A 67 -7.15 -40.35 -1.10
CA VAL A 67 -7.86 -40.00 0.12
C VAL A 67 -9.13 -39.27 -0.30
N PRO A 68 -10.32 -39.62 0.22
CA PRO A 68 -11.46 -38.74 0.10
C PRO A 68 -11.03 -37.42 0.72
N ALA A 69 -10.77 -36.42 -0.14
CA ALA A 69 -10.50 -35.05 0.25
C ALA A 69 -11.57 -34.72 1.28
N PHE A 70 -11.12 -34.52 2.52
CA PHE A 70 -11.91 -34.45 3.73
C PHE A 70 -13.42 -34.28 3.47
N SER A 71 -14.22 -35.20 3.97
CA SER A 71 -15.62 -34.95 4.29
C SER A 71 -15.71 -33.89 5.41
N LYS A 72 -15.17 -32.69 5.21
CA LYS A 72 -15.78 -31.48 5.71
C LYS A 72 -16.97 -31.34 4.79
N SER A 73 -18.20 -31.44 5.31
CA SER A 73 -19.37 -30.97 4.58
C SER A 73 -18.96 -29.67 3.91
N ALA A 74 -18.87 -29.66 2.57
CA ALA A 74 -18.62 -28.45 1.83
C ALA A 74 -19.80 -27.56 2.18
N ALA A 75 -19.59 -26.71 3.19
CA ALA A 75 -20.53 -25.68 3.48
C ALA A 75 -20.65 -24.87 2.19
N ALA A 76 -21.88 -24.46 1.88
CA ALA A 76 -22.10 -23.65 0.70
C ALA A 76 -21.16 -22.42 0.80
N ASP A 77 -20.54 -22.13 -0.33
CA ASP A 77 -19.60 -21.03 -0.57
C ASP A 77 -19.94 -20.62 -2.01
N VAL A 78 -20.81 -19.62 -2.13
CA VAL A 78 -21.50 -19.27 -3.38
C VAL A 78 -20.62 -18.43 -4.31
N ASP A 79 -19.71 -17.63 -3.77
CA ASP A 79 -18.79 -16.78 -4.50
C ASP A 79 -17.34 -17.30 -4.53
N TYR A 80 -17.07 -18.42 -3.85
CA TYR A 80 -15.82 -19.17 -3.91
C TYR A 80 -14.62 -18.41 -3.36
N ASP A 81 -14.82 -17.63 -2.31
CA ASP A 81 -13.76 -16.93 -1.62
C ASP A 81 -13.09 -17.74 -0.50
N HIS A 82 -13.56 -18.98 -0.26
CA HIS A 82 -13.12 -19.91 0.80
C HIS A 82 -13.65 -19.60 2.19
N ILE A 83 -14.59 -18.67 2.32
CA ILE A 83 -15.36 -18.41 3.53
C ILE A 83 -16.76 -19.02 3.33
N PRO A 84 -17.19 -19.96 4.20
CA PRO A 84 -18.53 -20.52 4.07
C PRO A 84 -19.65 -19.48 4.17
N ASP A 85 -20.72 -19.60 3.39
CA ASP A 85 -21.91 -18.72 3.36
C ASP A 85 -22.50 -18.38 4.76
N TYR A 86 -22.31 -19.26 5.74
CA TYR A 86 -22.82 -19.07 7.12
C TYR A 86 -21.88 -18.27 8.03
N LEU A 87 -20.64 -18.05 7.60
CA LEU A 87 -19.61 -17.22 8.24
C LEU A 87 -19.34 -15.94 7.43
N ASP A 88 -19.71 -15.94 6.17
CA ASP A 88 -19.53 -14.84 5.23
C ASP A 88 -20.61 -13.73 5.41
N ALA A 89 -20.16 -12.48 5.55
CA ALA A 89 -21.02 -11.31 5.63
C ALA A 89 -21.57 -10.86 4.25
N CYS A 90 -20.88 -11.22 3.16
CA CYS A 90 -21.25 -10.98 1.78
C CYS A 90 -21.31 -12.27 0.91
N PRO A 91 -22.26 -13.22 1.15
CA PRO A 91 -22.34 -14.56 0.52
C PRO A 91 -22.52 -14.67 -1.01
N THR A 92 -22.37 -13.58 -1.75
CA THR A 92 -22.51 -13.54 -3.20
C THR A 92 -21.46 -12.65 -3.85
N ILE A 93 -20.58 -12.05 -3.06
CA ILE A 93 -19.55 -11.11 -3.49
C ILE A 93 -18.25 -11.57 -2.83
N PRO A 94 -17.28 -12.07 -3.61
CA PRO A 94 -16.09 -12.66 -3.04
C PRO A 94 -15.23 -11.62 -2.30
N GLU A 95 -14.66 -12.03 -1.19
CA GLU A 95 -13.59 -11.33 -0.47
C GLU A 95 -12.40 -10.98 -1.37
N ASN A 96 -11.72 -9.86 -1.06
CA ASN A 96 -10.48 -9.46 -1.70
C ASN A 96 -9.33 -9.35 -0.67
N TYR A 97 -8.64 -10.45 -0.42
CA TYR A 97 -7.45 -10.52 0.45
C TYR A 97 -6.43 -9.38 0.22
N ASN A 98 -6.54 -8.33 1.03
CA ASN A 98 -5.79 -7.09 0.90
C ASN A 98 -5.17 -6.63 2.24
N ASP A 99 -5.08 -7.57 3.21
CA ASP A 99 -4.60 -7.38 4.57
C ASP A 99 -5.50 -6.46 5.43
N PHE A 100 -6.74 -6.22 5.02
CA PHE A 100 -7.73 -5.47 5.78
C PHE A 100 -9.04 -6.26 5.81
N GLN A 101 -9.45 -6.68 7.01
CA GLN A 101 -10.71 -7.38 7.27
C GLN A 101 -11.01 -8.68 6.47
N ASP A 102 -10.00 -9.26 5.81
CA ASP A 102 -9.95 -10.54 5.09
C ASP A 102 -10.67 -11.79 5.68
N GLU A 103 -11.19 -11.72 6.91
CA GLU A 103 -11.96 -12.80 7.54
C GLU A 103 -13.48 -12.55 7.60
N ASP A 104 -13.97 -11.40 7.13
CA ASP A 104 -15.40 -11.07 7.19
C ASP A 104 -16.19 -11.50 5.94
N GLY A 105 -15.51 -11.77 4.82
CA GLY A 105 -16.10 -12.26 3.58
C GLY A 105 -16.62 -11.15 2.67
N CYS A 106 -16.40 -9.89 3.00
CA CYS A 106 -16.82 -8.76 2.21
C CYS A 106 -15.63 -8.05 1.59
N PRO A 107 -15.66 -7.73 0.28
CA PRO A 107 -14.55 -7.00 -0.33
C PRO A 107 -14.34 -5.63 0.32
N ASP A 108 -13.16 -5.47 0.88
CA ASP A 108 -12.69 -4.24 1.48
C ASP A 108 -12.00 -3.31 0.48
N SER A 109 -12.08 -2.01 0.76
CA SER A 109 -11.28 -1.00 0.08
C SER A 109 -10.38 -0.32 1.08
N VAL A 110 -9.09 -0.59 0.99
CA VAL A 110 -8.06 0.28 1.58
C VAL A 110 -8.00 1.55 0.74
N ASP A 111 -8.67 2.60 1.20
CA ASP A 111 -8.50 3.95 0.69
C ASP A 111 -7.05 4.39 0.98
N TYR A 112 -6.15 4.11 0.04
CA TYR A 112 -4.85 4.76 0.02
C TYR A 112 -5.10 6.20 -0.41
N ASP A 113 -5.18 7.10 0.57
CA ASP A 113 -5.11 8.55 0.37
C ASP A 113 -3.73 8.89 -0.21
N PHE A 114 -3.54 8.61 -1.51
CA PHE A 114 -2.37 9.02 -2.30
C PHE A 114 -2.53 10.48 -2.68
N PHE A 115 -2.78 11.33 -1.70
CA PHE A 115 -2.62 12.75 -1.86
C PHE A 115 -1.14 13.02 -1.63
N GLY A 116 -0.45 13.43 -2.70
CA GLY A 116 0.97 13.76 -2.64
C GLY A 116 1.24 14.82 -1.57
N ASP A 117 2.49 14.92 -1.17
CA ASP A 117 3.00 16.00 -0.33
C ASP A 117 4.14 16.63 -1.14
N GLY A 118 3.79 17.65 -1.91
CA GLY A 118 4.60 18.22 -3.00
C GLY A 118 5.87 18.91 -2.51
N ASP A 119 5.88 19.40 -1.27
CA ASP A 119 7.01 20.06 -0.64
C ASP A 119 7.56 19.33 0.60
N GLY A 120 6.89 18.29 1.06
CA GLY A 120 7.38 17.37 2.07
C GLY A 120 7.22 17.89 3.50
N ASP A 121 6.25 18.76 3.76
CA ASP A 121 6.02 19.35 5.08
C ASP A 121 5.12 18.52 6.00
N GLY A 122 4.52 17.44 5.48
CA GLY A 122 3.66 16.51 6.19
C GLY A 122 2.15 16.80 6.07
N ILE A 123 1.75 17.83 5.34
CA ILE A 123 0.36 18.13 4.97
C ILE A 123 0.16 17.69 3.51
N SER A 124 -0.93 16.97 3.24
CA SER A 124 -1.22 16.51 1.89
C SER A 124 -1.63 17.67 0.97
N ASP A 125 -1.24 17.62 -0.31
CA ASP A 125 -1.51 18.64 -1.34
C ASP A 125 -2.99 19.07 -1.44
N ASN A 126 -3.93 18.21 -1.04
CA ASN A 126 -5.37 18.49 -1.06
C ASN A 126 -5.88 19.24 0.18
N LEU A 127 -5.09 19.24 1.25
CA LEU A 127 -5.34 19.93 2.52
C LEU A 127 -4.40 21.13 2.72
N ASP A 128 -3.36 21.24 1.90
CA ASP A 128 -2.36 22.31 1.91
C ASP A 128 -2.80 23.50 1.03
N ASP A 129 -2.89 24.70 1.61
CA ASP A 129 -3.19 25.93 0.88
C ASP A 129 -2.00 26.42 0.02
N CYS A 130 -0.79 25.91 0.31
CA CYS A 130 0.47 26.18 -0.35
C CYS A 130 1.25 24.91 -0.81
N PRO A 131 0.72 24.05 -1.72
CA PRO A 131 1.25 22.71 -2.09
C PRO A 131 2.70 22.56 -2.60
N TYR A 132 3.43 23.66 -2.71
CA TYR A 132 4.80 23.71 -3.21
C TYR A 132 5.73 24.55 -2.33
N ASN A 133 5.26 25.07 -1.20
CA ASN A 133 6.06 25.84 -0.26
C ASN A 133 5.85 25.27 1.16
N PRO A 134 6.88 24.66 1.75
CA PRO A 134 6.71 23.90 2.98
C PRO A 134 6.37 24.80 4.16
N GLU A 135 5.44 24.34 5.00
CA GLU A 135 5.04 24.92 6.28
C GLU A 135 6.24 25.24 7.19
N THR A 136 6.12 26.35 7.91
CA THR A 136 7.04 26.76 8.96
C THR A 136 6.38 26.61 10.33
N TYR A 137 6.40 25.39 10.89
CA TYR A 137 5.90 25.05 12.23
C TYR A 137 6.44 25.97 13.35
N ASN A 138 5.71 27.07 13.61
CA ASN A 138 6.12 28.13 14.52
C ASN A 138 5.02 28.49 15.54
N LYS A 139 3.96 27.69 15.60
CA LYS A 139 2.75 27.81 16.43
C LYS A 139 1.79 28.89 15.98
N PHE A 140 1.85 29.29 14.71
CA PHE A 140 0.91 30.23 14.13
C PHE A 140 0.43 29.70 12.79
N GLN A 141 -0.80 29.20 12.78
CA GLN A 141 -1.40 28.63 11.57
C GLN A 141 -0.68 27.40 10.99
N ASP A 142 0.10 26.67 11.79
CA ASP A 142 0.78 25.38 11.45
C ASP A 142 -0.10 24.26 10.82
N GLU A 143 -1.38 24.50 10.57
CA GLU A 143 -2.35 23.56 10.01
C GLU A 143 -2.82 23.97 8.61
N ASP A 144 -2.39 25.13 8.08
CA ASP A 144 -2.78 25.63 6.75
C ASP A 144 -1.81 25.23 5.63
N GLY A 145 -0.61 24.75 5.97
CA GLY A 145 0.41 24.30 5.02
C GLY A 145 1.20 25.45 4.38
N CYS A 146 0.94 26.69 4.80
CA CYS A 146 1.57 27.86 4.24
C CYS A 146 2.66 28.41 5.16
N PRO A 147 3.88 28.66 4.67
CA PRO A 147 4.95 29.22 5.48
C PRO A 147 4.56 30.61 6.00
N ASP A 148 4.31 30.69 7.29
CA ASP A 148 4.03 31.92 7.97
C ASP A 148 5.28 32.43 8.71
N SER A 149 5.17 33.63 9.27
CA SER A 149 6.15 34.10 10.23
C SER A 149 5.45 34.78 11.38
N VAL A 150 5.67 34.28 12.59
CA VAL A 150 5.61 35.09 13.81
C VAL A 150 6.73 36.11 13.78
N GLY A 151 6.60 37.10 12.92
CA GLY A 151 7.40 38.31 13.00
C GLY A 151 7.27 38.84 14.41
N ASN A 152 8.40 39.10 15.06
CA ASN A 152 8.45 40.03 16.20
C ASN A 152 7.86 41.32 15.64
N ASN A 153 6.55 41.50 15.82
CA ASN A 153 5.82 42.48 15.06
C ASN A 153 6.41 43.84 15.47
N PRO A 154 7.09 44.58 14.57
CA PRO A 154 7.69 45.86 14.94
C PRO A 154 6.62 46.88 15.37
N THR A 155 5.33 46.58 15.16
CA THR A 155 4.22 47.37 15.70
C THR A 155 3.93 47.09 17.17
N ASN A 156 4.50 46.06 17.78
CA ASN A 156 4.27 45.69 19.19
C ASN A 156 5.58 45.67 19.99
N SER A 157 6.69 46.06 19.37
CA SER A 157 7.97 46.26 20.05
C SER A 157 7.90 47.53 20.91
N ASP A 158 8.40 47.40 22.13
CA ASP A 158 8.66 48.48 23.09
C ASP A 158 10.08 48.21 23.59
N SER A 159 11.05 48.77 22.87
CA SER A 159 12.47 48.42 22.94
C SER A 159 13.14 48.91 24.22
N ASP A 160 12.57 49.89 24.92
CA ASP A 160 13.05 50.36 26.22
C ASP A 160 12.10 50.09 27.41
N GLY A 161 10.90 49.57 27.13
CA GLY A 161 9.97 49.05 28.11
C GLY A 161 9.22 50.13 28.89
N ASP A 162 9.07 51.34 28.33
CA ASP A 162 8.41 52.45 29.01
C ASP A 162 6.87 52.50 28.80
N GLY A 163 6.35 51.59 27.96
CA GLY A 163 4.93 51.43 27.68
C GLY A 163 4.46 52.18 26.42
N ILE A 164 5.36 52.82 25.67
CA ILE A 164 5.11 53.37 24.34
C ILE A 164 5.68 52.41 23.28
N LEU A 165 4.90 52.12 22.24
CA LEU A 165 5.36 51.23 21.16
C LEU A 165 6.39 51.96 20.28
N ASP A 166 7.44 51.28 19.82
CA ASP A 166 8.58 51.86 19.07
C ASP A 166 8.18 52.74 17.87
N PHE A 167 7.06 52.41 17.22
CA PHE A 167 6.57 53.18 16.06
C PHE A 167 5.75 54.44 16.45
N LEU A 168 5.31 54.53 17.70
CA LEU A 168 4.68 55.69 18.35
C LEU A 168 5.64 56.44 19.27
N ASP A 169 6.81 55.86 19.53
CA ASP A 169 7.87 56.42 20.36
C ASP A 169 8.83 57.29 19.53
N LEU A 170 9.06 58.50 20.01
CA LEU A 170 10.00 59.42 19.39
C LEU A 170 11.46 59.05 19.73
N CYS A 171 11.66 58.33 20.83
CA CYS A 171 12.94 57.88 21.34
C CYS A 171 12.94 56.38 21.68
N PRO A 172 12.81 55.45 20.70
CA PRO A 172 12.58 54.00 20.90
C PRO A 172 13.63 53.20 21.70
N THR A 173 14.63 53.86 22.26
CA THR A 173 15.72 53.21 23.03
C THR A 173 16.01 53.95 24.34
N GLN A 174 15.18 54.92 24.71
CA GLN A 174 15.34 55.76 25.89
C GLN A 174 14.02 55.87 26.65
N PRO A 175 13.89 55.22 27.81
CA PRO A 175 12.63 55.16 28.53
C PRO A 175 12.27 56.52 29.13
N GLU A 176 11.03 56.94 28.93
CA GLU A 176 10.49 58.21 29.40
C GLU A 176 9.71 58.03 30.70
N ALA A 177 10.06 58.83 31.72
CA ALA A 177 9.42 58.70 33.02
C ALA A 177 8.08 59.46 33.02
N ILE A 178 6.96 58.72 33.00
CA ILE A 178 5.62 59.23 33.26
C ILE A 178 5.55 59.69 34.73
N ASN A 179 5.94 60.93 35.00
CA ASN A 179 5.85 61.47 36.37
C ASN A 179 4.41 61.88 36.68
N ASP A 180 3.94 61.39 37.83
CA ASP A 180 2.65 61.55 38.48
C ASP A 180 1.83 62.78 38.05
N ILE A 181 0.58 62.50 37.65
CA ILE A 181 -0.42 63.47 37.23
C ILE A 181 -0.78 64.37 38.43
N VAL A 182 -0.26 65.61 38.44
CA VAL A 182 -0.87 66.69 39.22
C VAL A 182 -1.73 67.54 38.29
N GLY A 183 -3.05 67.32 38.33
CA GLY A 183 -4.02 68.26 37.74
C GLY A 183 -4.45 68.00 36.30
N GLY A 184 -4.49 66.75 35.83
CA GLY A 184 -5.20 66.37 34.60
C GLY A 184 -4.54 66.82 33.28
N PHE A 185 -3.24 67.11 33.30
CA PHE A 185 -2.48 67.46 32.10
C PHE A 185 -1.13 66.71 32.11
N THR A 186 -0.83 65.94 31.07
CA THR A 186 0.45 65.23 30.89
C THR A 186 1.46 66.18 30.26
N ILE A 187 2.57 66.46 30.98
CA ILE A 187 3.71 67.19 30.42
C ILE A 187 4.83 66.17 30.16
N LEU A 188 5.17 65.99 28.89
CA LEU A 188 6.35 65.25 28.46
C LEU A 188 7.56 66.19 28.56
N GLU A 189 8.36 66.09 29.62
CA GLU A 189 9.69 66.72 29.63
C GLU A 189 10.74 65.64 29.37
N GLY A 190 11.23 65.60 28.13
CA GLY A 190 12.39 64.79 27.77
C GLY A 190 13.57 65.18 28.65
N LYS A 191 14.15 64.21 29.36
CA LYS A 191 15.27 64.44 30.29
C LYS A 191 16.60 64.53 29.52
N GLY A 192 16.62 65.39 28.50
CA GLY A 192 17.82 65.83 27.82
C GLY A 192 18.40 67.05 28.52
N ARG A 193 19.71 67.04 28.79
CA ARG A 193 20.44 68.26 29.17
C ARG A 193 20.36 69.25 28.00
N GLY A 194 19.33 70.09 27.95
CA GLY A 194 19.24 71.20 27.01
C GLY A 194 17.83 71.44 26.48
N SER A 195 17.25 72.58 26.88
CA SER A 195 16.15 73.29 26.23
C SER A 195 14.82 72.52 26.11
N GLY A 196 14.00 72.58 27.17
CA GLY A 196 12.65 72.03 27.21
C GLY A 196 11.76 72.56 26.09
N ILE A 197 11.29 71.64 25.25
CA ILE A 197 10.22 71.87 24.27
C ILE A 197 8.94 71.32 24.89
N ARG A 198 8.07 72.23 25.35
CA ARG A 198 6.75 71.88 25.90
C ARG A 198 5.79 71.59 24.75
N GLN A 199 5.18 70.41 24.71
CA GLN A 199 4.05 70.15 23.82
C GLN A 199 2.78 69.85 24.61
N GLU A 200 1.70 70.56 24.26
CA GLU A 200 0.35 70.35 24.75
C GLU A 200 -0.42 69.46 23.76
N ILE A 201 -0.94 68.30 24.18
CA ILE A 201 -1.84 67.48 23.37
C ILE A 201 -3.26 67.56 23.95
N ARG A 202 -4.21 68.11 23.18
CA ARG A 202 -5.62 68.22 23.58
C ARG A 202 -6.34 66.89 23.39
N SER A 203 -6.80 66.28 24.49
CA SER A 203 -7.75 65.16 24.44
C SER A 203 -9.15 65.69 24.09
N SER A 204 -9.62 65.33 22.89
CA SER A 204 -10.97 65.63 22.43
C SER A 204 -11.90 64.49 22.86
N ARG A 205 -12.57 64.62 24.01
CA ARG A 205 -13.66 63.71 24.40
C ARG A 205 -14.92 64.07 23.61
N GLY A 206 -15.28 63.26 22.63
CA GLY A 206 -16.62 63.25 22.02
C GLY A 206 -17.61 62.57 22.96
N THR A 207 -18.66 63.29 23.32
CA THR A 207 -19.89 62.82 24.00
C THR A 207 -20.78 62.01 23.09
#